data_AF-A0A7X9X5H0-F1
#
_entry.id   AF-A0A7X9X5H0-F1
#
_cell.length_a   1.000
_cell.length_b   1.000
_cell.length_c   1.000
_cell.angle_alpha   90.00
_cell.angle_beta   90.00
_cell.angle_gamma   90.00
#
_symmetry.space_group_name_H-M   'P 1'
#
loop_
_entity.id
_entity.type
_entity.pdbx_description
1 polymer ?
#
loop_
_entity_poly.entity_id
_entity_poly.type
_entity_poly.pdbx_seq_one_letter_code
_entity_poly.pdbx_strand_id
1 'polypeptide(L)' 'MSYPTNGEAREIEPGILECGPFQNTPEARGGYFAFSGRELHWYEQLKGGQFGLTRAEALMVARDCCRRSRATQT' A
#
# COMPACT_ATOMS: atom_id res chain seq x y z
N MET A 1 3.50 16.16 -14.67
CA MET A 1 4.22 15.00 -14.10
C MET A 1 3.32 13.79 -14.33
N SER A 2 3.70 12.91 -15.25
CA SER A 2 2.88 11.76 -15.64
C SER A 2 3.71 10.51 -15.38
N TYR A 3 3.28 9.69 -14.41
CA TYR A 3 3.89 8.39 -14.14
C TYR A 3 3.11 7.32 -14.93
N PRO A 4 3.71 6.61 -15.90
CA PRO A 4 3.02 5.52 -16.57
C PRO A 4 3.08 4.22 -15.75
N THR A 5 1.87 3.77 -15.37
CA THR A 5 1.35 2.39 -15.23
C THR A 5 2.32 1.20 -15.14
N ASN A 6 2.36 0.54 -13.98
CA ASN A 6 2.54 -0.91 -13.86
C ASN A 6 1.74 -1.39 -12.63
N GLY A 7 0.59 -2.01 -12.85
CA GLY A 7 -0.42 -2.33 -11.81
C GLY A 7 -1.39 -1.17 -11.62
N GLU A 8 -2.63 -1.29 -12.12
CA GLU A 8 -3.64 -0.24 -12.02
C GLU A 8 -3.84 0.17 -10.56
N ALA A 9 -3.53 1.43 -10.24
CA ALA A 9 -3.81 1.98 -8.93
C ALA A 9 -5.33 1.87 -8.70
N ARG A 10 -5.73 1.04 -7.74
CA ARG A 10 -7.14 0.76 -7.45
C ARG A 10 -7.50 1.39 -6.13
N GLU A 11 -8.53 2.22 -6.11
CA GLU A 11 -9.11 2.64 -4.84
C GLU A 11 -9.75 1.43 -4.15
N ILE A 12 -9.24 1.08 -2.97
CA ILE A 12 -9.78 -0.01 -2.15
C ILE A 12 -10.63 0.53 -1.01
N GLU A 13 -10.35 1.76 -0.57
CA GLU A 13 -11.06 2.50 0.46
C GLU A 13 -10.99 4.01 0.18
N PRO A 14 -11.95 4.82 0.67
CA PRO A 14 -11.98 6.26 0.42
C PRO A 14 -10.65 6.96 0.80
N GLY A 15 -9.89 7.37 -0.22
CA GLY A 15 -8.59 8.03 -0.04
C GLY A 15 -7.39 7.10 0.15
N ILE A 16 -7.56 5.79 -0.08
CA ILE A 16 -6.48 4.78 -0.09
C ILE A 16 -6.50 4.06 -1.44
N LEU A 17 -5.46 4.30 -2.21
CA LEU A 17 -5.19 3.60 -3.46
C LEU A 17 -4.20 2.46 -3.19
N GLU A 18 -4.50 1.28 -3.71
CA GLU A 18 -3.55 0.19 -3.81
C GLU A 18 -2.86 0.23 -5.17
N CYS A 19 -1.54 0.30 -5.16
CA CYS A 19 -0.71 0.26 -6.36
C CYS A 19 0.09 -1.05 -6.36
N GLY A 20 -0.07 -1.83 -7.43
CA GLY A 20 0.61 -3.12 -7.61
C GLY A 20 -0.36 -4.31 -7.69
N PRO A 21 0.12 -5.55 -7.53
CA PRO A 21 1.47 -5.90 -7.10
C PRO A 21 2.55 -5.66 -8.18
N PHE A 22 3.65 -5.01 -7.82
CA PHE A 22 4.85 -4.87 -8.67
C PHE A 22 5.73 -6.12 -8.61
N GLN A 23 5.64 -6.85 -7.49
CA GLN A 23 6.27 -8.16 -7.30
C GLN A 23 5.14 -9.15 -7.05
N ASN A 24 4.94 -10.12 -7.96
CA ASN A 24 3.91 -11.14 -7.85
C ASN A 24 4.48 -12.49 -8.31
N THR A 25 5.30 -13.10 -7.47
CA THR A 25 5.89 -14.42 -7.71
C THR A 25 5.29 -15.44 -6.72
N PRO A 26 5.41 -16.75 -7.00
CA PRO A 26 4.99 -17.79 -6.05
C PRO A 26 5.70 -17.71 -4.68
N GLU A 27 6.84 -17.04 -4.62
CA GLU A 27 7.66 -16.90 -3.41
C GLU A 27 7.50 -15.55 -2.72
N ALA A 28 7.03 -14.51 -3.40
CA ALA A 28 6.91 -13.18 -2.84
C ALA A 28 5.85 -12.32 -3.55
N ARG A 29 5.14 -11.51 -2.78
CA ARG A 29 4.25 -10.47 -3.27
C ARG A 29 4.61 -9.11 -2.68
N GLY A 30 4.48 -8.04 -3.45
CA GLY A 30 4.82 -6.69 -3.00
C GLY A 30 4.09 -5.62 -3.77
N GLY A 31 3.78 -4.53 -3.08
CA GLY A 31 3.04 -3.38 -3.59
C GLY A 31 3.21 -2.18 -2.67
N TYR A 32 2.42 -1.13 -2.89
CA TYR A 32 2.30 -0.03 -1.94
C TYR A 32 0.88 0.51 -1.89
N PHE A 33 0.54 1.16 -0.78
CA PHE A 33 -0.67 1.99 -0.68
C PHE A 33 -0.29 3.45 -0.84
N ALA A 34 -1.04 4.19 -1.67
CA ALA A 34 -0.97 5.64 -1.75
C ALA A 34 -2.16 6.26 -1.01
N PHE A 35 -1.88 7.19 -0.10
CA PHE A 35 -2.90 7.90 0.67
C PHE A 35 -2.41 9.29 1.08
N SER A 36 -3.27 10.31 1.01
CA SER A 36 -2.93 11.69 1.43
C SER A 36 -1.58 12.20 0.88
N GLY A 37 -1.20 11.82 -0.35
CA GLY A 37 0.08 12.19 -0.97
C GLY A 37 1.31 11.45 -0.41
N ARG A 38 1.12 10.36 0.34
CA ARG A 38 2.17 9.49 0.89
C ARG A 38 2.06 8.09 0.30
N GLU A 39 3.17 7.38 0.32
CA GLU A 39 3.28 5.99 -0.13
C GLU A 39 3.72 5.09 1.03
N LEU A 40 3.13 3.90 1.14
CA LEU A 40 3.48 2.90 2.13
C LEU A 40 3.68 1.54 1.47
N HIS A 41 4.93 1.10 1.41
CA HIS A 41 5.32 -0.14 0.76
C HIS A 41 5.08 -1.35 1.66
N TRP A 42 4.64 -2.45 1.04
CA TRP A 42 4.47 -3.74 1.68
C TRP A 42 5.12 -4.84 0.84
N TYR A 43 5.69 -5.81 1.54
CA TYR A 43 6.37 -6.95 0.96
C TYR A 43 6.06 -8.19 1.80
N GLU A 44 5.65 -9.26 1.16
CA GLU A 44 5.38 -10.53 1.80
C GLU A 44 6.16 -11.62 1.10
N GLN A 45 7.03 -12.31 1.83
CA GLN A 45 7.65 -13.54 1.37
C GLN A 45 6.78 -14.72 1.79
N LEU A 46 6.35 -15.52 0.82
CA LEU A 46 5.49 -16.68 1.03
C LEU A 46 6.28 -17.92 1.48
N LYS A 47 7.60 -17.93 1.28
CA LYS A 47 8.52 -18.99 1.73
C LYS A 47 9.64 -18.44 2.62
N GLY A 48 9.38 -18.38 3.93
CA GLY A 48 10.44 -18.49 4.93
C GLY A 48 11.09 -17.20 5.46
N GLY A 49 10.54 -16.01 5.22
CA GLY A 49 11.05 -14.78 5.82
C GLY A 49 10.04 -13.63 5.83
N GLN A 50 9.95 -12.88 6.93
CA GLN A 50 9.15 -11.66 6.99
C GLN A 50 10.10 -10.47 6.77
N PHE A 51 10.13 -9.93 5.55
CA PHE A 51 10.86 -8.71 5.24
C PHE A 51 9.85 -7.55 5.11
N GLY A 52 9.62 -6.83 6.21
CA GLY A 52 8.78 -5.63 6.21
C GLY A 52 7.31 -5.89 6.55
N LEU A 53 6.46 -4.93 6.19
CA LEU A 53 5.03 -4.96 6.44
C LEU A 53 4.33 -5.90 5.44
N THR A 54 3.45 -6.75 5.95
CA THR A 54 2.47 -7.44 5.11
C THR A 54 1.50 -6.45 4.48
N ARG A 55 0.80 -6.86 3.42
CA ARG A 55 -0.27 -6.07 2.80
C ARG A 55 -1.34 -5.69 3.83
N ALA A 56 -1.67 -6.61 4.73
CA ALA A 56 -2.68 -6.37 5.77
C ALA A 56 -2.20 -5.33 6.80
N GLU A 57 -0.95 -5.44 7.28
CA GLU A 57 -0.38 -4.48 8.22
C GLU A 57 -0.23 -3.10 7.60
N ALA A 58 0.27 -3.03 6.36
CA ALA A 58 0.36 -1.76 5.64
C ALA A 58 -1.01 -1.12 5.42
N LEU A 59 -2.06 -1.90 5.13
CA LEU A 59 -3.41 -1.36 5.02
C LEU A 59 -3.92 -0.79 6.34
N MET A 60 -3.64 -1.46 7.47
CA MET A 60 -4.00 -0.94 8.79
C MET A 60 -3.32 0.39 9.09
N VAL A 61 -2.04 0.53 8.75
CA VAL A 61 -1.29 1.78 8.92
C VAL A 61 -1.84 2.88 8.00
N ALA A 62 -2.12 2.57 6.73
CA ALA A 62 -2.71 3.52 5.80
C ALA A 62 -4.06 4.06 6.31
N ARG A 63 -4.93 3.18 6.81
CA ARG A 63 -6.20 3.56 7.45
C ARG A 63 -5.99 4.49 8.63
N ASP A 64 -5.05 4.17 9.50
CA ASP A 64 -4.78 4.98 10.68
C ASP A 64 -4.25 6.36 10.32
N CYS A 65 -3.32 6.44 9.35
CA CYS A 65 -2.83 7.70 8.82
C CYS A 65 -3.94 8.52 8.15
N CYS A 66 -4.82 7.91 7.34
CA CYS A 66 -5.96 8.59 6.73
C CYS A 66 -6.91 9.19 7.78
N ARG A 67 -7.21 8.44 8.84
CA ARG A 67 -8.06 8.94 9.94
C ARG A 67 -7.43 10.14 10.65
N ARG A 68 -6.13 10.07 10.95
CA ARG A 68 -5.40 11.16 11.62
C ARG A 68 -5.33 12.42 10.76
N SER A 69 -5.03 12.29 9.47
CA SER A 69 -4.97 13.43 8.55
C SER A 69 -6.31 14.17 8.43
N ARG A 70 -7.44 13.44 8.49
CA ARG A 70 -8.78 14.04 8.49
C ARG A 70 -9.12 14.74 9.81
N ALA A 71 -8.64 14.22 10.94
CA ALA A 71 -8.90 14.80 12.26
C ALA A 71 -8.15 16.13 12.49
N THR A 72 -7.08 16.39 11.74
CA THR A 72 -6.30 17.64 11.82
C THR A 72 -6.79 18.77 10.88
N GLN A 73 -7.91 18.58 10.18
CA GLN A 73 -8.45 19.57 9.23
C GLN A 73 -9.66 20.39 9.76
N THR A 74 -9.99 20.29 11.04
CA THR A 74 -10.91 21.21 11.76
C THR A 74 -10.16 22.35 12.42
#